data_AF-A0A841RBM2-F1
#
_entry.id   AF-A0A841RBM2-F1
#
_cell.length_a   1.000
_cell.length_b   1.000
_cell.length_c   1.000
_cell.angle_alpha   90.00
_cell.angle_beta   90.00
_cell.angle_gamma   90.00
#
_symmetry.space_group_name_H-M   'P 1'
#
loop_
_entity.id
_entity.type
_entity.pdbx_description
1 polymer ?
#
loop_
_entity_poly.entity_id
_entity_poly.type
_entity_poly.pdbx_seq_one_letter_code
_entity_poly.pdbx_strand_id
1 'polypeptide(L)'
;MKQKQRKLSLLLATLLIVLFVIIAVFLYLRMSTVTIKTDSSVVVDMSNEDEDYSLKEIIHNSQKSIVKIEASNNYQIKTGSGFLIDSDGFIVTNAHVINDADSILVKLSNQQGYFPAAVVGVGDKEDIAVIHVKEFEHHESIAIDPSYEGDIGDQVIAIGSPSEIENSVSLGLIVGTDHSFIIEPFEYNNLYQISANITHGNSGGPLVSQHSGQVIGINAAGINDTDIGFSIPLSSVYEQINEWINETDMASLNYLAKTNIRASEEELLQDVEFITEQFFQNIATYDYINAYTMLGSELQGQWGYAGFRDTFIMYNEPKIIDTHIEKQANNHYEVVVETEENDDKTEEPINFELIIGMENDQLKILTLEQ
;
A
#
# COMPACT_ATOMS: atom_id res chain seq x y z
N MET A 1 85.00 17.99 -37.03
CA MET A 1 84.42 17.77 -35.67
C MET A 1 82.88 17.83 -35.62
N LYS A 2 82.19 18.71 -36.38
CA LYS A 2 80.71 18.85 -36.35
C LYS A 2 79.88 17.59 -36.73
N GLN A 3 80.36 16.73 -37.64
CA GLN A 3 79.60 15.55 -38.11
C GLN A 3 79.60 14.39 -37.08
N LYS A 4 80.66 14.27 -36.28
CA LYS A 4 80.80 13.26 -35.22
C LYS A 4 79.92 13.61 -34.00
N GLN A 5 79.82 14.91 -33.68
CA GLN A 5 78.90 15.42 -32.64
C GLN A 5 77.42 15.23 -33.00
N ARG A 6 77.02 15.45 -34.27
CA ARG A 6 75.63 15.20 -34.72
C ARG A 6 75.23 13.72 -34.67
N LYS A 7 76.15 12.80 -35.02
CA LYS A 7 75.90 11.36 -34.90
C LYS A 7 75.78 10.93 -33.43
N LEU A 8 76.59 11.52 -32.54
CA LEU A 8 76.53 11.26 -31.11
C LEU A 8 75.23 11.79 -30.48
N SER A 9 74.75 12.97 -30.89
CA SER A 9 73.48 13.52 -30.41
C SER A 9 72.26 12.74 -30.90
N LEU A 10 72.31 12.22 -32.13
CA LEU A 10 71.26 11.34 -32.68
C LEU A 10 71.22 10.01 -31.93
N LEU A 11 72.37 9.41 -31.63
CA LEU A 11 72.47 8.18 -30.83
C LEU A 11 71.93 8.39 -29.41
N LEU A 12 72.25 9.52 -28.78
CA LEU A 12 71.77 9.84 -27.44
C LEU A 12 70.25 10.07 -27.41
N ALA A 13 69.70 10.74 -28.43
CA ALA A 13 68.26 10.94 -28.57
C ALA A 13 67.52 9.62 -28.78
N THR A 14 68.06 8.73 -29.63
CA THR A 14 67.46 7.39 -29.83
C THR A 14 67.50 6.56 -28.54
N LEU A 15 68.58 6.66 -27.76
CA LEU A 15 68.71 5.95 -26.49
C LEU A 15 67.67 6.44 -25.47
N LEU A 16 67.45 7.76 -25.40
CA LEU A 16 66.45 8.36 -24.51
C LEU A 16 65.02 7.96 -24.87
N ILE A 17 64.70 7.88 -26.16
CA ILE A 17 63.37 7.44 -26.62
C ILE A 17 63.15 5.96 -26.26
N VAL A 18 64.15 5.11 -26.48
CA VAL A 18 64.06 3.69 -26.11
C VAL A 18 63.89 3.54 -24.60
N LEU A 19 64.63 4.31 -23.79
CA LEU A 19 64.50 4.30 -22.34
C LEU A 19 63.10 4.75 -21.90
N PHE A 20 62.55 5.78 -22.53
CA PHE A 20 61.20 6.26 -22.23
C PHE A 20 60.12 5.21 -22.56
N VAL A 21 60.24 4.53 -23.71
CA VAL A 21 59.33 3.44 -24.08
C VAL A 21 59.43 2.27 -23.10
N ILE A 22 60.63 1.91 -22.66
CA ILE A 22 60.83 0.86 -21.65
C ILE A 22 60.16 1.25 -20.32
N ILE A 23 60.33 2.50 -19.88
CA ILE A 23 59.68 2.99 -18.65
C ILE A 23 58.15 3.01 -18.80
N ALA A 24 57.63 3.44 -19.95
CA ALA A 24 56.20 3.46 -20.22
C ALA A 24 55.59 2.05 -20.24
N VAL A 25 56.26 1.08 -20.87
CA VAL A 25 55.84 -0.33 -20.86
C VAL A 25 55.93 -0.91 -19.45
N PHE A 26 56.99 -0.61 -18.71
CA PHE A 26 57.13 -1.03 -17.32
C PHE A 26 56.01 -0.48 -16.43
N LEU A 27 55.65 0.79 -16.59
CA LEU A 27 54.53 1.41 -15.88
C LEU A 27 53.19 0.79 -16.30
N TYR A 28 52.97 0.57 -17.59
CA TYR A 28 51.76 -0.08 -18.11
C TYR A 28 51.56 -1.48 -17.54
N LEU A 29 52.62 -2.30 -17.55
CA LEU A 29 52.61 -3.66 -16.98
C LEU A 29 52.45 -3.66 -15.46
N ARG A 30 52.93 -2.61 -14.76
CA ARG A 30 52.75 -2.44 -13.31
C ARG A 30 51.33 -1.95 -12.95
N MET A 31 50.71 -1.14 -13.81
CA MET A 31 49.37 -0.59 -13.57
C MET A 31 48.27 -1.66 -13.74
N SER A 32 48.56 -2.75 -14.45
CA SER A 32 47.62 -3.86 -14.70
C SER A 32 47.45 -4.87 -13.54
N THR A 33 47.95 -4.60 -12.33
CA THR A 33 47.74 -5.51 -11.17
C THR A 33 47.43 -4.74 -9.88
N VAL A 34 46.37 -3.93 -9.90
CA VAL A 34 45.65 -3.56 -8.67
C VAL A 34 44.24 -4.12 -8.81
N THR A 35 44.09 -5.41 -8.54
CA THR A 35 42.80 -5.96 -8.13
C THR A 35 42.49 -5.34 -6.78
N ILE A 36 41.48 -4.48 -6.72
CA ILE A 36 40.85 -4.12 -5.45
C ILE A 36 40.29 -5.44 -4.91
N LYS A 37 40.96 -6.05 -3.92
CA LYS A 37 40.33 -7.05 -3.08
C LYS A 37 39.28 -6.31 -2.25
N THR A 38 38.05 -6.27 -2.76
CA THR A 38 36.92 -6.35 -1.85
C THR A 38 36.96 -7.76 -1.28
N ASP A 39 37.00 -7.89 0.04
CA ASP A 39 36.77 -9.16 0.71
C ASP A 39 35.30 -9.56 0.47
N SER A 40 35.01 -10.03 -0.75
CA SER A 40 33.86 -10.88 -1.03
C SER A 40 34.26 -12.27 -0.60
N SER A 41 34.10 -12.56 0.69
CA SER A 41 33.89 -13.93 1.11
C SER A 41 32.56 -14.37 0.51
N VAL A 42 32.63 -15.17 -0.55
CA VAL A 42 31.76 -16.30 -0.94
C VAL A 42 32.01 -16.51 -2.42
N VAL A 43 32.95 -17.41 -2.72
CA VAL A 43 32.91 -18.19 -3.96
C VAL A 43 32.72 -19.61 -3.47
N VAL A 44 31.46 -20.04 -3.43
CA VAL A 44 31.12 -21.45 -3.28
C VAL A 44 31.04 -22.05 -4.68
N ASP A 45 31.67 -23.20 -4.79
CA ASP A 45 31.84 -24.03 -5.98
C ASP A 45 30.47 -24.38 -6.59
N MET A 46 30.28 -24.09 -7.88
CA MET A 46 29.03 -24.35 -8.59
C MET A 46 28.98 -25.81 -9.03
N SER A 47 28.19 -26.62 -8.32
CA SER A 47 27.60 -27.84 -8.85
C SER A 47 26.16 -27.97 -8.34
N ASN A 48 25.20 -27.55 -9.20
CA ASN A 48 23.75 -27.78 -9.15
C ASN A 48 23.07 -27.95 -7.78
N GLU A 49 22.41 -26.90 -7.29
CA GLU A 49 21.22 -26.93 -6.43
C GLU A 49 20.74 -25.47 -6.24
N ASP A 50 19.47 -25.22 -6.55
CA ASP A 50 18.61 -24.05 -6.26
C ASP A 50 19.21 -22.63 -6.38
N GLU A 51 18.69 -21.82 -7.32
CA GLU A 51 18.94 -20.36 -7.34
C GLU A 51 18.37 -19.75 -6.05
N ASP A 52 19.21 -19.67 -5.01
CA ASP A 52 18.90 -18.95 -3.78
C ASP A 52 18.87 -17.44 -4.11
N TYR A 53 17.70 -16.95 -4.52
CA TYR A 53 17.50 -15.53 -4.78
C TYR A 53 17.91 -14.76 -3.53
N SER A 54 18.77 -13.76 -3.69
CA SER A 54 19.08 -12.92 -2.55
C SER A 54 17.78 -12.28 -2.04
N LEU A 55 17.59 -12.18 -0.73
CA LEU A 55 16.40 -11.56 -0.13
C LEU A 55 16.04 -10.21 -0.78
N LYS A 56 17.07 -9.42 -1.12
CA LYS A 56 16.92 -8.13 -1.79
C LYS A 56 16.33 -8.27 -3.20
N GLU A 57 16.72 -9.31 -3.94
CA GLU A 57 16.22 -9.60 -5.28
C GLU A 57 14.78 -10.08 -5.25
N ILE A 58 14.41 -10.96 -4.31
CA ILE A 58 13.01 -11.38 -4.11
C ILE A 58 12.15 -10.14 -3.86
N ILE A 59 12.53 -9.32 -2.87
CA ILE A 59 11.79 -8.09 -2.56
C ILE A 59 11.71 -7.18 -3.79
N HIS A 60 12.83 -6.92 -4.46
CA HIS A 60 12.86 -6.01 -5.61
C HIS A 60 11.99 -6.48 -6.77
N ASN A 61 12.00 -7.78 -7.07
CA ASN A 61 11.19 -8.35 -8.15
C ASN A 61 9.71 -8.36 -7.76
N SER A 62 9.37 -8.82 -6.56
CA SER A 62 7.98 -8.83 -6.08
C SER A 62 7.36 -7.44 -6.07
N GLN A 63 8.12 -6.41 -5.67
CA GLN A 63 7.64 -5.02 -5.63
C GLN A 63 7.17 -4.48 -6.99
N LYS A 64 7.67 -5.00 -8.11
CA LYS A 64 7.27 -4.53 -9.46
C LYS A 64 5.82 -4.87 -9.81
N SER A 65 5.28 -5.91 -9.17
CA SER A 65 3.96 -6.46 -9.44
C SER A 65 2.94 -6.14 -8.35
N ILE A 66 3.36 -5.38 -7.32
CA ILE A 66 2.51 -5.01 -6.18
C ILE A 66 1.87 -3.65 -6.43
N VAL A 67 0.58 -3.58 -6.12
CA VAL A 67 -0.25 -2.41 -6.31
C VAL A 67 -0.79 -1.89 -4.97
N LYS A 68 -1.01 -0.58 -4.91
CA LYS A 68 -1.90 0.07 -3.95
C LYS A 68 -3.31 0.08 -4.53
N ILE A 69 -4.30 -0.21 -3.70
CA ILE A 69 -5.72 -0.15 -4.04
C ILE A 69 -6.36 0.90 -3.15
N GLU A 70 -7.12 1.79 -3.76
CA GLU A 70 -7.98 2.77 -3.10
C GLU A 70 -9.41 2.51 -3.55
N ALA A 71 -10.18 1.93 -2.64
CA ALA A 71 -11.59 1.66 -2.83
C ALA A 71 -12.36 2.74 -2.07
N SER A 72 -13.27 3.41 -2.75
CA SER A 72 -14.04 4.51 -2.16
C SER A 72 -15.50 4.36 -2.49
N ASN A 73 -16.32 4.72 -1.52
CA ASN A 73 -17.73 5.00 -1.70
C ASN A 73 -18.04 6.38 -1.12
N ASN A 74 -19.31 6.75 -1.06
CA ASN A 74 -19.72 8.06 -0.54
C ASN A 74 -19.35 8.31 0.94
N TYR A 75 -19.09 7.25 1.72
CA TYR A 75 -18.90 7.33 3.17
C TYR A 75 -17.45 7.15 3.64
N GLN A 76 -16.65 6.39 2.90
CA GLN A 76 -15.29 6.02 3.33
C GLN A 76 -14.34 5.77 2.16
N ILE A 77 -13.05 5.93 2.42
CA ILE A 77 -11.97 5.42 1.57
C ILE A 77 -11.26 4.31 2.34
N LYS A 78 -11.25 3.12 1.75
CA LYS A 78 -10.44 1.98 2.16
C LYS A 78 -9.18 1.94 1.30
N THR A 79 -8.07 1.64 1.95
CA THR A 79 -6.80 1.43 1.27
C THR A 79 -6.29 0.03 1.57
N GLY A 80 -5.76 -0.63 0.55
CA GLY A 80 -5.13 -1.93 0.69
C GLY A 80 -4.07 -2.16 -0.38
N SER A 81 -3.62 -3.39 -0.46
CA SER A 81 -2.66 -3.87 -1.43
C SER A 81 -3.26 -4.93 -2.33
N GLY A 82 -2.61 -5.16 -3.45
CA GLY A 82 -2.85 -6.31 -4.31
C GLY A 82 -1.59 -6.68 -5.07
N PHE A 83 -1.65 -7.74 -5.86
CA PHE A 83 -0.56 -8.12 -6.75
C PHE A 83 -1.08 -8.66 -8.08
N LEU A 84 -0.37 -8.33 -9.16
CA LEU A 84 -0.61 -8.85 -10.50
C LEU A 84 -0.30 -10.35 -10.53
N ILE A 85 -1.32 -11.17 -10.81
CA ILE A 85 -1.18 -12.63 -10.87
C ILE A 85 -0.83 -13.13 -12.29
N ASP A 86 -1.12 -12.34 -13.31
CA ASP A 86 -0.79 -12.62 -14.71
C ASP A 86 -0.45 -11.36 -15.51
N SER A 87 -0.10 -11.56 -16.78
CA SER A 87 0.21 -10.50 -17.73
C SER A 87 -1.02 -9.89 -18.40
N ASP A 88 -2.22 -10.37 -18.09
CA ASP A 88 -3.47 -9.86 -18.67
C ASP A 88 -4.09 -8.76 -17.80
N GLY A 89 -3.44 -8.40 -16.68
CA GLY A 89 -3.83 -7.27 -15.84
C GLY A 89 -4.73 -7.65 -14.66
N PHE A 90 -4.86 -8.94 -14.35
CA PHE A 90 -5.62 -9.42 -13.20
C PHE A 90 -4.82 -9.26 -11.91
N ILE A 91 -5.49 -8.77 -10.87
CA ILE A 91 -4.94 -8.49 -9.56
C ILE A 91 -5.74 -9.26 -8.51
N VAL A 92 -5.03 -9.94 -7.61
CA VAL A 92 -5.61 -10.54 -6.41
C VAL A 92 -5.49 -9.54 -5.26
N THR A 93 -6.54 -9.43 -4.45
CA THR A 93 -6.59 -8.63 -3.22
C THR A 93 -7.60 -9.24 -2.24
N ASN A 94 -7.79 -8.64 -1.06
CA ASN A 94 -8.85 -9.04 -0.14
C ASN A 94 -10.21 -8.44 -0.54
N ALA A 95 -11.29 -9.18 -0.25
CA ALA A 95 -12.64 -8.72 -0.52
C ALA A 95 -12.98 -7.49 0.34
N HIS A 96 -12.59 -7.47 1.62
CA HIS A 96 -12.90 -6.34 2.52
C HIS A 96 -12.33 -5.01 2.05
N VAL A 97 -11.22 -5.03 1.28
CA VAL A 97 -10.57 -3.85 0.72
C VAL A 97 -11.49 -3.17 -0.30
N ILE A 98 -12.16 -3.95 -1.15
CA ILE A 98 -12.98 -3.43 -2.25
C ILE A 98 -14.49 -3.51 -1.99
N ASN A 99 -14.91 -4.13 -0.88
CA ASN A 99 -16.33 -4.32 -0.60
C ASN A 99 -17.04 -2.98 -0.41
N ASP A 100 -18.25 -2.90 -0.98
CA ASP A 100 -19.13 -1.71 -1.01
C ASP A 100 -18.54 -0.48 -1.71
N ALA A 101 -17.56 -0.66 -2.60
CA ALA A 101 -16.90 0.44 -3.31
C ALA A 101 -17.65 0.88 -4.58
N ASP A 102 -17.89 2.18 -4.71
CA ASP A 102 -18.42 2.81 -5.93
C ASP A 102 -17.32 3.13 -6.94
N SER A 103 -16.09 3.31 -6.45
CA SER A 103 -14.89 3.57 -7.25
C SER A 103 -13.72 2.76 -6.71
N ILE A 104 -12.98 2.10 -7.59
CA ILE A 104 -11.75 1.37 -7.27
C ILE A 104 -10.64 1.94 -8.14
N LEU A 105 -9.65 2.55 -7.50
CA LEU A 105 -8.47 3.10 -8.12
C LEU A 105 -7.24 2.30 -7.71
N VAL A 106 -6.41 1.97 -8.68
CA VAL A 106 -5.23 1.12 -8.48
C VAL A 106 -3.99 1.85 -8.99
N LYS A 107 -2.92 1.80 -8.20
CA LYS A 107 -1.63 2.38 -8.54
C LYS A 107 -0.55 1.31 -8.39
N LEU A 108 0.26 1.15 -9.43
CA LEU A 108 1.46 0.33 -9.33
C LEU A 108 2.51 1.07 -8.49
N SER A 109 3.17 0.36 -7.58
CA SER A 109 4.06 0.99 -6.58
C SER A 109 5.23 1.79 -7.19
N ASN A 110 5.63 1.48 -8.43
CA ASN A 110 6.73 2.12 -9.16
C ASN A 110 6.26 3.08 -10.28
N GLN A 111 4.96 3.33 -10.41
CA GLN A 111 4.40 4.19 -11.46
C GLN A 111 3.61 5.37 -10.90
N GLN A 112 3.54 6.41 -11.72
CA GLN A 112 2.77 7.61 -11.42
C GLN A 112 1.38 7.47 -12.06
N GLY A 113 0.34 7.68 -11.26
CA GLY A 113 -1.05 7.63 -11.72
C GLY A 113 -1.88 6.55 -11.03
N TYR A 114 -3.17 6.80 -10.96
CA TYR A 114 -4.19 5.85 -10.53
C TYR A 114 -5.01 5.44 -11.75
N PHE A 115 -5.33 4.16 -11.84
CA PHE A 115 -6.09 3.57 -12.92
C PHE A 115 -7.35 2.92 -12.36
N PRO A 116 -8.51 3.07 -13.03
CA PRO A 116 -9.73 2.45 -12.56
C PRO A 116 -9.66 0.93 -12.72
N ALA A 117 -10.24 0.20 -11.78
CA ALA A 117 -10.34 -1.25 -11.83
C ALA A 117 -11.79 -1.70 -12.02
N ALA A 118 -11.96 -2.84 -12.68
CA ALA A 118 -13.21 -3.57 -12.72
C ALA A 118 -13.16 -4.74 -11.75
N VAL A 119 -14.29 -5.06 -11.11
CA VAL A 119 -14.41 -6.27 -10.29
C VAL A 119 -14.63 -7.47 -11.21
N VAL A 120 -13.83 -8.51 -11.01
CA VAL A 120 -13.90 -9.78 -11.75
C VAL A 120 -14.64 -10.83 -10.92
N GLY A 121 -14.30 -10.94 -9.64
CA GLY A 121 -14.94 -11.85 -8.70
C GLY A 121 -14.66 -11.46 -7.26
N VAL A 122 -15.59 -11.77 -6.37
CA VAL A 122 -15.50 -11.51 -4.93
C VAL A 122 -16.02 -12.75 -4.20
N GLY A 123 -15.30 -13.20 -3.18
CA GLY A 123 -15.72 -14.32 -2.35
C GLY A 123 -16.95 -13.92 -1.52
N ASP A 124 -17.96 -14.79 -1.51
CA ASP A 124 -19.17 -14.56 -0.71
C ASP A 124 -18.87 -14.61 0.79
N LYS A 125 -17.90 -15.45 1.19
CA LYS A 125 -17.48 -15.67 2.57
C LYS A 125 -15.98 -15.58 2.73
N GLU A 126 -15.24 -15.95 1.71
CA GLU A 126 -13.79 -15.85 1.67
C GLU A 126 -13.38 -14.39 1.45
N ASP A 127 -12.45 -13.90 2.27
CA ASP A 127 -11.93 -12.53 2.14
C ASP A 127 -10.94 -12.40 0.97
N ILE A 128 -11.37 -12.77 -0.23
CA ILE A 128 -10.59 -12.76 -1.46
C ILE A 128 -11.38 -12.12 -2.60
N ALA A 129 -10.69 -11.35 -3.43
CA ALA A 129 -11.27 -10.77 -4.63
C ALA A 129 -10.26 -10.73 -5.76
N VAL A 130 -10.78 -10.76 -6.99
CA VAL A 130 -10.04 -10.50 -8.22
C VAL A 130 -10.59 -9.23 -8.84
N ILE A 131 -9.68 -8.32 -9.18
CA ILE A 131 -9.98 -7.12 -9.96
C ILE A 131 -9.12 -7.09 -11.22
N HIS A 132 -9.53 -6.32 -12.21
CA HIS A 132 -8.81 -6.17 -13.47
C HIS A 132 -8.54 -4.70 -13.78
N VAL A 133 -7.30 -4.40 -14.18
CA VAL A 133 -6.85 -3.06 -14.59
C VAL A 133 -6.30 -3.14 -16.01
N LYS A 134 -7.00 -2.49 -16.94
CA LYS A 134 -6.67 -2.53 -18.37
C LYS A 134 -5.27 -2.01 -18.67
N GLU A 135 -4.86 -0.94 -17.98
CA GLU A 135 -3.56 -0.32 -18.18
C GLU A 135 -2.39 -1.18 -17.69
N PHE A 136 -2.67 -2.28 -16.98
CA PHE A 136 -1.66 -3.23 -16.52
C PHE A 136 -1.56 -4.49 -17.40
N GLU A 137 -2.28 -4.54 -18.52
CA GLU A 137 -2.04 -5.53 -19.57
C GLU A 137 -0.57 -5.43 -20.03
N HIS A 138 0.09 -6.58 -20.13
CA HIS A 138 1.51 -6.78 -20.46
C HIS A 138 2.53 -6.35 -19.38
N HIS A 139 2.08 -6.03 -18.16
CA HIS A 139 3.01 -5.84 -17.04
C HIS A 139 3.55 -7.18 -16.52
N GLU A 140 4.69 -7.13 -15.83
CA GLU A 140 5.30 -8.29 -15.19
C GLU A 140 4.44 -8.72 -13.99
N SER A 141 4.02 -9.98 -13.96
CA SER A 141 3.28 -10.57 -12.83
C SER A 141 4.23 -11.24 -11.83
N ILE A 142 3.75 -11.39 -10.60
CA ILE A 142 4.52 -12.08 -9.58
C ILE A 142 4.45 -13.59 -9.79
N ALA A 143 5.55 -14.30 -9.54
CA ALA A 143 5.55 -15.76 -9.56
C ALA A 143 4.73 -16.30 -8.37
N ILE A 144 3.91 -17.31 -8.63
CA ILE A 144 3.04 -17.93 -7.62
C ILE A 144 3.34 -19.43 -7.49
N ASP A 145 3.05 -20.00 -6.32
CA ASP A 145 2.98 -21.45 -6.11
C ASP A 145 1.61 -21.82 -5.49
N PRO A 146 0.63 -22.18 -6.32
CA PRO A 146 -0.71 -22.53 -5.84
C PRO A 146 -0.78 -23.92 -5.20
N SER A 147 0.31 -24.69 -5.22
CA SER A 147 0.38 -26.02 -4.61
C SER A 147 1.14 -26.04 -3.29
N TYR A 148 1.62 -24.88 -2.84
CA TYR A 148 2.42 -24.76 -1.63
C TYR A 148 1.54 -24.92 -0.39
N GLU A 149 1.91 -25.89 0.45
CA GLU A 149 1.34 -26.09 1.78
C GLU A 149 2.38 -25.63 2.80
N GLY A 150 2.08 -24.55 3.52
CA GLY A 150 3.01 -23.94 4.45
C GLY A 150 3.14 -24.69 5.77
N ASP A 151 4.36 -24.77 6.28
CA ASP A 151 4.70 -25.44 7.53
C ASP A 151 5.29 -24.46 8.55
N ILE A 152 5.14 -24.79 9.84
CA ILE A 152 5.71 -23.99 10.93
C ILE A 152 7.25 -23.94 10.76
N GLY A 153 7.78 -22.71 10.71
CA GLY A 153 9.19 -22.43 10.52
C GLY A 153 9.54 -21.94 9.12
N ASP A 154 8.62 -21.99 8.16
CA ASP A 154 8.83 -21.45 6.82
C ASP A 154 9.10 -19.95 6.88
N GLN A 155 10.16 -19.52 6.21
CA GLN A 155 10.54 -18.12 6.12
C GLN A 155 9.71 -17.41 5.08
N VAL A 156 9.06 -16.32 5.49
CA VAL A 156 8.10 -15.61 4.66
C VAL A 156 8.35 -14.11 4.66
N ILE A 157 7.94 -13.47 3.58
CA ILE A 157 8.03 -12.05 3.33
C ILE A 157 6.62 -11.55 3.03
N ALA A 158 6.03 -10.79 3.95
CA ALA A 158 4.77 -10.09 3.71
C ALA A 158 5.08 -8.74 3.05
N ILE A 159 4.53 -8.51 1.86
CA ILE A 159 4.77 -7.29 1.09
C ILE A 159 3.43 -6.58 0.84
N GLY A 160 3.44 -5.25 0.88
CA GLY A 160 2.29 -4.41 0.54
C GLY A 160 2.72 -3.03 0.07
N SER A 161 1.74 -2.19 -0.29
CA SER A 161 1.93 -0.81 -0.74
C SER A 161 1.08 0.17 0.09
N PRO A 162 1.38 0.39 1.39
CA PRO A 162 0.58 1.24 2.28
C PRO A 162 0.51 2.71 1.84
N SER A 163 1.60 3.19 1.24
CA SER A 163 1.88 4.62 1.07
C SER A 163 2.02 4.98 -0.41
N GLU A 164 1.97 6.28 -0.70
CA GLU A 164 2.23 6.79 -2.05
C GLU A 164 3.69 6.64 -2.49
N ILE A 165 4.62 6.43 -1.54
CA ILE A 165 6.07 6.59 -1.76
C ILE A 165 6.81 5.25 -1.69
N GLU A 166 6.45 4.34 -0.77
CA GLU A 166 7.18 3.08 -0.55
C GLU A 166 6.27 1.90 -0.20
N ASN A 167 6.68 0.72 -0.67
CA ASN A 167 6.11 -0.57 -0.27
C ASN A 167 6.55 -0.93 1.16
N SER A 168 5.67 -1.55 1.94
CA SER A 168 6.06 -2.17 3.21
C SER A 168 6.57 -3.58 2.98
N VAL A 169 7.64 -3.94 3.68
CA VAL A 169 8.18 -5.31 3.69
C VAL A 169 8.32 -5.75 5.15
N SER A 170 7.67 -6.83 5.51
CA SER A 170 7.77 -7.47 6.83
C SER A 170 8.30 -8.89 6.66
N LEU A 171 9.41 -9.19 7.32
CA LEU A 171 9.99 -10.54 7.35
C LEU A 171 9.46 -11.31 8.56
N GLY A 172 9.19 -12.60 8.41
CA GLY A 172 8.74 -13.43 9.51
C GLY A 172 8.81 -14.93 9.19
N LEU A 173 8.17 -15.69 10.06
CA LEU A 173 8.00 -17.13 9.92
C LEU A 173 6.51 -17.47 9.92
N ILE A 174 6.13 -18.59 9.30
CA ILE A 174 4.89 -19.28 9.66
C ILE A 174 5.07 -19.84 11.07
N VAL A 175 4.23 -19.41 12.01
CA VAL A 175 4.24 -19.84 13.43
C VAL A 175 3.07 -20.74 13.79
N GLY A 176 2.08 -20.85 12.91
CA GLY A 176 0.93 -21.73 13.05
C GLY A 176 0.21 -21.92 11.71
N THR A 177 -0.47 -23.04 11.57
CA THR A 177 -1.29 -23.41 10.41
C THR A 177 -2.69 -23.76 10.90
N ASP A 178 -3.65 -23.90 9.98
CA ASP A 178 -5.02 -24.35 10.26
C ASP A 178 -5.81 -23.44 11.23
N HIS A 179 -5.48 -22.16 11.30
CA HIS A 179 -6.22 -21.19 12.10
C HIS A 179 -7.51 -20.77 11.41
N SER A 180 -8.63 -20.80 12.15
CA SER A 180 -9.92 -20.38 11.61
C SER A 180 -10.66 -19.46 12.57
N PHE A 181 -11.23 -18.39 12.05
CA PHE A 181 -12.03 -17.42 12.80
C PHE A 181 -13.00 -16.68 11.87
N ILE A 182 -13.92 -15.93 12.46
CA ILE A 182 -14.92 -15.16 11.72
C ILE A 182 -14.73 -13.68 12.07
N ILE A 183 -14.60 -12.85 11.04
CA ILE A 183 -14.72 -11.39 11.14
C ILE A 183 -15.81 -11.02 10.15
N GLU A 184 -17.03 -10.85 10.66
CA GLU A 184 -18.20 -10.59 9.83
C GLU A 184 -17.94 -9.44 8.83
N PRO A 185 -18.28 -9.62 7.55
CA PRO A 185 -19.06 -10.74 6.97
C PRO A 185 -18.23 -11.96 6.53
N PHE A 186 -16.91 -11.97 6.73
CA PHE A 186 -16.00 -12.97 6.18
C PHE A 186 -15.65 -14.09 7.15
N GLU A 187 -15.53 -15.30 6.61
CA GLU A 187 -15.06 -16.49 7.28
C GLU A 187 -13.62 -16.79 6.84
N TYR A 188 -12.69 -16.78 7.79
CA TYR A 188 -11.30 -17.09 7.54
C TYR A 188 -11.03 -18.52 7.98
N ASN A 189 -10.66 -19.37 7.03
CA ASN A 189 -10.44 -20.79 7.27
C ASN A 189 -9.02 -21.20 6.86
N ASN A 190 -8.42 -22.10 7.64
CA ASN A 190 -7.11 -22.69 7.39
C ASN A 190 -5.97 -21.67 7.16
N LEU A 191 -5.95 -20.57 7.91
CA LEU A 191 -4.97 -19.51 7.75
C LEU A 191 -3.57 -19.91 8.21
N TYR A 192 -2.58 -19.34 7.53
CA TYR A 192 -1.22 -19.24 8.06
C TYR A 192 -1.17 -18.14 9.12
N GLN A 193 -0.79 -18.49 10.34
CA GLN A 193 -0.39 -17.52 11.35
C GLN A 193 1.09 -17.22 11.16
N ILE A 194 1.44 -15.94 11.04
CA ILE A 194 2.81 -15.50 10.74
C ILE A 194 3.34 -14.54 11.81
N SER A 195 4.65 -14.55 12.02
CA SER A 195 5.35 -13.59 12.90
C SER A 195 5.76 -12.29 12.18
N ALA A 196 5.20 -12.06 10.98
CA ALA A 196 5.41 -10.83 10.24
C ALA A 196 4.25 -9.88 10.55
N ASN A 197 4.58 -8.62 10.85
CA ASN A 197 3.58 -7.63 11.17
C ASN A 197 2.71 -7.30 9.93
N ILE A 198 1.40 -7.49 10.10
CA ILE A 198 0.35 -7.14 9.12
C ILE A 198 -0.43 -5.95 9.67
N THR A 199 -0.52 -4.90 8.87
CA THR A 199 -1.25 -3.66 9.16
C THR A 199 -2.21 -3.35 8.00
N HIS A 200 -3.00 -2.29 8.11
CA HIS A 200 -3.91 -1.86 7.05
C HIS A 200 -3.23 -1.66 5.68
N GLY A 201 -1.92 -1.43 5.66
CA GLY A 201 -1.15 -1.18 4.44
C GLY A 201 -0.81 -2.40 3.59
N ASN A 202 -0.70 -3.60 4.16
CA ASN A 202 -0.31 -4.83 3.44
C ASN A 202 -1.42 -5.87 3.32
N SER A 203 -2.61 -5.58 3.85
CA SER A 203 -3.81 -6.39 3.60
C SER A 203 -4.11 -6.43 2.10
N GLY A 204 -4.30 -7.64 1.56
CA GLY A 204 -4.47 -7.96 0.15
C GLY A 204 -3.15 -8.15 -0.62
N GLY A 205 -2.02 -7.81 -0.02
CA GLY A 205 -0.69 -8.01 -0.60
C GLY A 205 -0.21 -9.47 -0.49
N PRO A 206 0.85 -9.84 -1.23
CA PRO A 206 1.33 -11.22 -1.26
C PRO A 206 2.11 -11.59 0.01
N LEU A 207 1.94 -12.84 0.46
CA LEU A 207 2.87 -13.55 1.32
C LEU A 207 3.80 -14.40 0.45
N VAL A 208 5.09 -14.07 0.43
CA VAL A 208 6.09 -14.67 -0.44
C VAL A 208 6.99 -15.61 0.35
N SER A 209 7.25 -16.81 -0.17
CA SER A 209 8.27 -17.71 0.39
C SER A 209 9.66 -17.11 0.18
N GLN A 210 10.44 -16.98 1.25
CA GLN A 210 11.81 -16.50 1.14
C GLN A 210 12.71 -17.51 0.40
N HIS A 211 12.33 -18.80 0.38
CA HIS A 211 13.11 -19.83 -0.28
C HIS A 211 12.92 -19.83 -1.81
N SER A 212 11.67 -19.76 -2.29
CA SER A 212 11.37 -19.83 -3.73
C SER A 212 11.16 -18.46 -4.38
N GLY A 213 10.89 -17.41 -3.59
CA GLY A 213 10.47 -16.10 -4.10
C GLY A 213 9.04 -16.10 -4.69
N GLN A 214 8.29 -17.18 -4.53
CA GLN A 214 6.92 -17.30 -5.05
C GLN A 214 5.88 -16.93 -3.99
N VAL A 215 4.74 -16.42 -4.44
CA VAL A 215 3.57 -16.17 -3.58
C VAL A 215 2.98 -17.51 -3.13
N ILE A 216 2.82 -17.64 -1.82
CA ILE A 216 2.23 -18.82 -1.16
C ILE A 216 0.94 -18.47 -0.40
N GLY A 217 0.60 -17.19 -0.27
CA GLY A 217 -0.62 -16.74 0.36
C GLY A 217 -0.93 -15.25 0.15
N ILE A 218 -2.07 -14.80 0.67
CA ILE A 218 -2.54 -13.41 0.64
C ILE A 218 -2.63 -12.91 2.09
N ASN A 219 -1.91 -11.83 2.42
CA ASN A 219 -1.96 -11.21 3.75
C ASN A 219 -3.36 -10.64 3.99
N ALA A 220 -4.01 -10.94 5.12
CA ALA A 220 -5.42 -10.61 5.30
C ALA A 220 -5.77 -9.87 6.58
N ALA A 221 -5.18 -10.26 7.71
CA ALA A 221 -5.49 -9.66 9.00
C ALA A 221 -4.26 -9.59 9.90
N GLY A 222 -4.26 -8.64 10.83
CA GLY A 222 -3.27 -8.51 11.90
C GLY A 222 -3.96 -8.34 13.24
N ILE A 223 -3.30 -8.74 14.32
CA ILE A 223 -3.74 -8.43 15.68
C ILE A 223 -3.00 -7.17 16.13
N ASN A 224 -3.76 -6.09 16.36
CA ASN A 224 -3.22 -4.82 16.87
C ASN A 224 -2.34 -5.06 18.11
N ASP A 225 -1.24 -4.31 18.19
CA ASP A 225 -0.25 -4.36 19.29
C ASP A 225 0.54 -5.68 19.41
N THR A 226 0.55 -6.52 18.38
CA THR A 226 1.38 -7.72 18.30
C THR A 226 2.06 -7.87 16.93
N ASP A 227 3.15 -8.63 16.85
CA ASP A 227 3.78 -9.02 15.57
C ASP A 227 3.12 -10.28 14.96
N ILE A 228 1.81 -10.48 15.18
CA ILE A 228 1.05 -11.63 14.66
C ILE A 228 0.16 -11.19 13.51
N GLY A 229 0.40 -11.80 12.35
CA GLY A 229 -0.42 -11.67 11.16
C GLY A 229 -1.11 -12.98 10.78
N PHE A 230 -2.10 -12.87 9.90
CA PHE A 230 -2.77 -13.99 9.27
C PHE A 230 -2.80 -13.82 7.76
N SER A 231 -2.50 -14.90 7.05
CA SER A 231 -2.56 -14.96 5.59
C SER A 231 -3.42 -16.13 5.13
N ILE A 232 -4.20 -15.90 4.08
CA ILE A 232 -4.98 -16.92 3.38
C ILE A 232 -4.02 -17.73 2.52
N PRO A 233 -3.93 -19.06 2.66
CA PRO A 233 -3.13 -19.89 1.77
C PRO A 233 -3.57 -19.70 0.32
N LEU A 234 -2.62 -19.52 -0.60
CA LEU A 234 -2.98 -19.40 -2.01
C LEU A 234 -3.64 -20.70 -2.50
N SER A 235 -3.16 -21.86 -2.02
CA SER A 235 -3.70 -23.17 -2.38
C SER A 235 -5.18 -23.35 -2.04
N SER A 236 -5.72 -22.65 -1.03
CA SER A 236 -7.13 -22.78 -0.62
C SER A 236 -8.10 -21.97 -1.47
N VAL A 237 -7.64 -20.93 -2.16
CA VAL A 237 -8.48 -20.01 -2.97
C VAL A 237 -8.11 -19.99 -4.46
N TYR A 238 -7.03 -20.65 -4.86
CA TYR A 238 -6.52 -20.57 -6.23
C TYR A 238 -7.49 -21.11 -7.29
N GLU A 239 -8.22 -22.20 -6.99
CA GLU A 239 -9.20 -22.76 -7.93
C GLU A 239 -10.31 -21.75 -8.24
N GLN A 240 -10.84 -21.08 -7.20
CA GLN A 240 -11.87 -20.05 -7.33
C GLN A 240 -11.35 -18.82 -8.08
N ILE A 241 -10.13 -18.35 -7.78
CA ILE A 241 -9.48 -17.25 -8.50
C ILE A 241 -9.38 -17.58 -10.00
N ASN A 242 -8.90 -18.78 -10.33
CA ASN A 242 -8.76 -19.22 -11.72
C ASN A 242 -10.11 -19.36 -12.43
N GLU A 243 -11.14 -19.84 -11.73
CA GLU A 243 -12.50 -19.93 -12.28
C GLU A 243 -13.00 -18.55 -12.68
N TRP A 244 -12.94 -17.56 -11.78
CA TRP A 244 -13.34 -16.18 -12.08
C TRP A 244 -12.57 -15.59 -13.27
N ILE A 245 -11.24 -15.77 -13.32
CA ILE A 245 -10.43 -15.26 -14.43
C ILE A 245 -10.84 -15.92 -15.76
N ASN A 246 -11.02 -17.23 -15.79
CA ASN A 246 -11.35 -17.97 -17.02
C ASN A 246 -12.77 -17.71 -17.54
N GLU A 247 -13.73 -17.47 -16.64
CA GLU A 247 -15.13 -17.21 -17.01
C GLU A 247 -15.41 -15.73 -17.32
N THR A 248 -14.46 -14.83 -17.05
CA THR A 248 -14.62 -13.40 -17.26
C THR A 248 -14.76 -13.04 -18.74
N ASP A 249 -15.88 -12.41 -19.10
CA ASP A 249 -15.98 -11.69 -20.36
C ASP A 249 -15.41 -10.28 -20.20
N MET A 250 -14.17 -10.11 -20.65
CA MET A 250 -13.42 -8.84 -20.61
C MET A 250 -14.19 -7.67 -21.25
N ALA A 251 -15.06 -7.92 -22.23
CA ALA A 251 -15.86 -6.88 -22.88
C ALA A 251 -17.03 -6.37 -22.02
N SER A 252 -17.41 -7.14 -21.00
CA SER A 252 -18.52 -6.84 -20.08
C SER A 252 -18.06 -6.14 -18.79
N LEU A 253 -16.76 -6.06 -18.53
CA LEU A 253 -16.19 -5.47 -17.33
C LEU A 253 -16.55 -3.99 -17.20
N ASN A 254 -17.07 -3.62 -16.03
CA ASN A 254 -17.36 -2.24 -15.66
C ASN A 254 -16.23 -1.69 -14.78
N TYR A 255 -15.48 -0.72 -15.32
CA TYR A 255 -14.39 -0.07 -14.60
C TYR A 255 -14.95 1.01 -13.68
N LEU A 256 -14.82 0.78 -12.37
CA LEU A 256 -15.31 1.63 -11.30
C LEU A 256 -14.40 2.85 -11.15
N ALA A 257 -14.51 3.79 -12.08
CA ALA A 257 -13.90 5.11 -11.94
C ALA A 257 -14.85 6.01 -11.14
N LYS A 258 -14.30 6.91 -10.31
CA LYS A 258 -15.02 8.09 -9.82
C LYS A 258 -15.35 8.99 -11.02
N THR A 259 -16.34 8.61 -11.81
CA THR A 259 -16.99 9.56 -12.71
C THR A 259 -17.45 10.72 -11.84
N ASN A 260 -17.30 11.95 -12.32
CA ASN A 260 -18.02 13.12 -11.81
C ASN A 260 -19.53 12.89 -11.99
N ILE A 261 -20.09 11.89 -11.31
CA ILE A 261 -21.47 11.87 -10.93
C ILE A 261 -21.52 13.11 -10.06
N ARG A 262 -22.17 14.17 -10.58
CA ARG A 262 -22.77 15.15 -9.69
C ARG A 262 -23.61 14.30 -8.75
N ALA A 263 -23.08 13.99 -7.56
CA ALA A 263 -23.85 13.41 -6.50
C ALA A 263 -25.15 14.20 -6.49
N SER A 264 -26.26 13.47 -6.58
CA SER A 264 -27.57 14.12 -6.59
C SER A 264 -27.63 15.04 -5.37
N GLU A 265 -28.36 16.15 -5.47
CA GLU A 265 -28.41 17.10 -4.35
C GLU A 265 -28.90 16.42 -3.05
N GLU A 266 -29.70 15.36 -3.19
CA GLU A 266 -30.15 14.48 -2.11
C GLU A 266 -29.02 13.59 -1.56
N GLU A 267 -28.15 13.00 -2.40
CA GLU A 267 -26.97 12.24 -1.93
C GLU A 267 -25.97 13.12 -1.19
N LEU A 268 -25.65 14.32 -1.71
CA LEU A 268 -24.72 15.21 -1.03
C LEU A 268 -25.25 15.65 0.35
N LEU A 269 -26.56 15.82 0.49
CA LEU A 269 -27.16 16.12 1.79
C LEU A 269 -27.03 14.95 2.77
N GLN A 270 -27.22 13.71 2.30
CA GLN A 270 -27.00 12.50 3.11
C GLN A 270 -25.53 12.35 3.53
N ASP A 271 -24.59 12.66 2.63
CA ASP A 271 -23.16 12.57 2.93
C ASP A 271 -22.73 13.64 3.95
N VAL A 272 -23.31 14.84 3.88
CA VAL A 272 -23.10 15.92 4.86
C VAL A 272 -23.66 15.54 6.22
N GLU A 273 -24.88 14.98 6.27
CA GLU A 273 -25.49 14.47 7.50
C GLU A 273 -24.62 13.36 8.14
N PHE A 274 -24.17 12.40 7.34
CA PHE A 274 -23.31 11.32 7.79
C PHE A 274 -21.98 11.81 8.37
N ILE A 275 -21.29 12.72 7.69
CA ILE A 275 -20.01 13.27 8.18
C ILE A 275 -20.20 14.01 9.50
N THR A 276 -21.29 14.76 9.63
CA THR A 276 -21.65 15.40 10.89
C THR A 276 -21.85 14.38 12.00
N GLU A 277 -22.68 13.36 11.78
CA GLU A 277 -22.94 12.30 12.76
C GLU A 277 -21.65 11.56 13.17
N GLN A 278 -20.84 11.15 12.19
CA GLN A 278 -19.59 10.44 12.43
C GLN A 278 -18.58 11.29 13.20
N PHE A 279 -18.53 12.60 12.94
CA PHE A 279 -17.63 13.49 13.68
C PHE A 279 -17.96 13.49 15.17
N PHE A 280 -19.23 13.75 15.54
CA PHE A 280 -19.66 13.74 16.94
C PHE A 280 -19.63 12.36 17.57
N GLN A 281 -19.91 11.30 16.80
CA GLN A 281 -19.76 9.92 17.25
C GLN A 281 -18.30 9.61 17.63
N ASN A 282 -17.33 10.02 16.80
CA ASN A 282 -15.91 9.85 17.09
C ASN A 282 -15.48 10.65 18.34
N ILE A 283 -16.02 11.86 18.54
CA ILE A 283 -15.82 12.60 19.80
C ILE A 283 -16.39 11.82 20.99
N ALA A 284 -17.63 11.32 20.87
CA ALA A 284 -18.29 10.58 21.94
C ALA A 284 -17.58 9.25 22.30
N THR A 285 -16.91 8.60 21.34
CA THR A 285 -16.14 7.38 21.58
C THR A 285 -14.66 7.63 21.88
N TYR A 286 -14.26 8.88 22.11
CA TYR A 286 -12.87 9.30 22.38
C TYR A 286 -11.89 9.01 21.24
N ASP A 287 -12.39 8.82 20.01
CA ASP A 287 -11.59 8.61 18.80
C ASP A 287 -11.22 9.94 18.14
N TYR A 288 -10.42 10.72 18.86
CA TYR A 288 -10.00 12.05 18.42
C TYR A 288 -9.11 12.02 17.18
N ILE A 289 -8.43 10.91 16.90
CA ILE A 289 -7.59 10.79 15.71
C ILE A 289 -8.49 10.79 14.47
N ASN A 290 -9.51 9.94 14.46
CA ASN A 290 -10.43 9.87 13.33
C ASN A 290 -11.24 11.17 13.20
N ALA A 291 -11.76 11.72 14.30
CA ALA A 291 -12.43 13.02 14.28
C ALA A 291 -11.54 14.15 13.72
N TYR A 292 -10.25 14.17 14.09
CA TYR A 292 -9.28 15.14 13.57
C TYR A 292 -9.03 14.97 12.07
N THR A 293 -9.00 13.73 11.56
CA THR A 293 -8.80 13.47 10.11
C THR A 293 -9.98 13.91 9.23
N MET A 294 -11.15 14.13 9.83
CA MET A 294 -12.35 14.64 9.15
C MET A 294 -12.31 16.16 8.92
N LEU A 295 -11.42 16.87 9.62
CA LEU A 295 -11.20 18.30 9.42
C LEU A 295 -10.45 18.56 8.10
N GLY A 296 -10.77 19.68 7.46
CA GLY A 296 -10.02 20.21 6.32
C GLY A 296 -8.59 20.63 6.70
N SER A 297 -7.70 20.74 5.71
CA SER A 297 -6.28 21.00 5.97
C SER A 297 -6.03 22.34 6.68
N GLU A 298 -6.89 23.34 6.45
CA GLU A 298 -6.81 24.64 7.13
C GLU A 298 -7.06 24.52 8.64
N LEU A 299 -8.15 23.86 9.06
CA LEU A 299 -8.46 23.63 10.49
C LEU A 299 -7.39 22.79 11.17
N GLN A 300 -6.92 21.72 10.51
CA GLN A 300 -5.82 20.91 11.03
C GLN A 300 -4.56 21.76 11.25
N GLY A 301 -4.25 22.67 10.33
CA GLY A 301 -3.14 23.61 10.47
C GLY A 301 -3.30 24.61 11.61
N GLN A 302 -4.53 25.09 11.83
CA GLN A 302 -4.84 26.10 12.86
C GLN A 302 -4.81 25.53 14.29
N TRP A 303 -5.45 24.39 14.51
CA TRP A 303 -5.60 23.83 15.86
C TRP A 303 -4.45 22.89 16.26
N GLY A 304 -3.91 22.15 15.28
CA GLY A 304 -3.06 21.00 15.54
C GLY A 304 -3.80 19.91 16.34
N TYR A 305 -3.32 18.67 16.28
CA TYR A 305 -4.00 17.55 16.93
C TYR A 305 -4.19 17.73 18.45
N ALA A 306 -3.16 18.21 19.15
CA ALA A 306 -3.24 18.42 20.60
C ALA A 306 -4.26 19.49 20.99
N GLY A 307 -4.30 20.61 20.25
CA GLY A 307 -5.26 21.69 20.50
C GLY A 307 -6.69 21.23 20.22
N PHE A 308 -6.91 20.53 19.11
CA PHE A 308 -8.19 19.92 18.78
C PHE A 308 -8.68 18.98 19.91
N ARG A 309 -7.85 18.02 20.31
CA ARG A 309 -8.21 17.07 21.35
C ARG A 309 -8.55 17.77 22.67
N ASP A 310 -7.75 18.76 23.07
CA ASP A 310 -7.95 19.48 24.33
C ASP A 310 -9.24 20.33 24.33
N THR A 311 -9.71 20.78 23.16
CA THR A 311 -11.04 21.40 23.00
C THR A 311 -12.16 20.38 23.23
N PHE A 312 -12.07 19.20 22.62
CA PHE A 312 -13.18 18.24 22.64
C PHE A 312 -13.19 17.29 23.85
N ILE A 313 -12.08 17.12 24.54
CA ILE A 313 -11.97 16.28 25.74
C ILE A 313 -12.83 16.78 26.92
N MET A 314 -13.28 18.04 26.86
CA MET A 314 -14.17 18.61 27.85
C MET A 314 -15.64 18.21 27.65
N TYR A 315 -16.02 17.74 26.45
CA TYR A 315 -17.39 17.29 26.17
C TYR A 315 -17.55 15.83 26.55
N ASN A 316 -18.45 15.57 27.51
CA ASN A 316 -18.71 14.23 28.01
C ASN A 316 -19.78 13.54 27.17
N GLU A 317 -19.36 12.80 26.14
CA GLU A 317 -20.22 12.02 25.24
C GLU A 317 -21.30 12.89 24.55
N PRO A 318 -20.92 13.86 23.71
CA PRO A 318 -21.89 14.73 23.05
C PRO A 318 -22.86 13.90 22.21
N LYS A 319 -24.16 14.09 22.44
CA LYS A 319 -25.22 13.43 21.70
C LYS A 319 -26.00 14.46 20.90
N ILE A 320 -26.13 14.23 19.60
CA ILE A 320 -26.89 15.09 18.69
C ILE A 320 -28.39 15.00 19.05
N ILE A 321 -29.00 16.16 19.28
CA ILE A 321 -30.44 16.33 19.54
C ILE A 321 -31.14 16.79 18.27
N ASP A 322 -30.55 17.75 17.56
CA ASP A 322 -31.08 18.29 16.31
C ASP A 322 -29.93 18.63 15.34
N THR A 323 -30.23 18.60 14.05
CA THR A 323 -29.29 18.96 12.99
C THR A 323 -30.03 19.71 11.90
N HIS A 324 -29.59 20.94 11.63
CA HIS A 324 -30.11 21.76 10.54
C HIS A 324 -29.04 21.93 9.47
N ILE A 325 -29.36 21.55 8.23
CA ILE A 325 -28.43 21.63 7.09
C ILE A 325 -28.98 22.61 6.05
N GLU A 326 -28.22 23.65 5.74
CA GLU A 326 -28.52 24.59 4.67
C GLU A 326 -27.40 24.57 3.61
N LYS A 327 -27.78 24.43 2.33
CA LYS A 327 -26.82 24.46 1.22
C LYS A 327 -26.43 25.89 0.89
N GLN A 328 -25.12 26.13 0.89
CA GLN A 328 -24.49 27.39 0.53
C GLN A 328 -23.95 27.37 -0.92
N ALA A 329 -23.46 28.52 -1.39
CA ALA A 329 -22.79 28.62 -2.68
C ALA A 329 -21.54 27.70 -2.74
N ASN A 330 -21.18 27.24 -3.94
CA ASN A 330 -20.01 26.37 -4.20
C ASN A 330 -20.05 24.96 -3.57
N ASN A 331 -21.24 24.37 -3.35
CA ASN A 331 -21.39 23.05 -2.72
C ASN A 331 -20.80 23.00 -1.30
N HIS A 332 -20.86 24.11 -0.57
CA HIS A 332 -20.69 24.10 0.87
C HIS A 332 -22.03 23.91 1.57
N TYR A 333 -22.00 23.35 2.76
CA TYR A 333 -23.17 23.08 3.58
C TYR A 333 -22.91 23.67 4.95
N GLU A 334 -23.78 24.58 5.36
CA GLU A 334 -23.81 25.08 6.73
C GLU A 334 -24.63 24.11 7.56
N VAL A 335 -24.03 23.57 8.60
CA VAL A 335 -24.65 22.58 9.48
C VAL A 335 -24.65 23.15 10.89
N VAL A 336 -25.84 23.30 11.47
CA VAL A 336 -26.03 23.67 12.86
C VAL A 336 -26.42 22.42 13.62
N VAL A 337 -25.62 22.03 14.61
CA VAL A 337 -25.82 20.82 15.41
C VAL A 337 -26.06 21.20 16.86
N GLU A 338 -27.19 20.77 17.40
CA GLU A 338 -27.51 20.94 18.82
C GLU A 338 -27.15 19.65 19.56
N THR A 339 -26.34 19.75 20.61
CA THR A 339 -25.84 18.59 21.37
C THR A 339 -26.14 18.68 22.87
N GLU A 340 -26.37 17.55 23.52
CA GLU A 340 -26.44 17.41 24.98
C GLU A 340 -25.24 16.61 25.50
N GLU A 341 -24.77 16.93 26.71
CA GLU A 341 -23.78 16.13 27.42
C GLU A 341 -24.48 15.13 28.36
N ASN A 342 -23.85 13.98 28.62
CA ASN A 342 -24.40 12.93 29.47
C ASN A 342 -24.20 13.19 30.99
N ASP A 343 -23.83 14.41 31.41
CA ASP A 343 -23.70 14.77 32.85
C ASP A 343 -24.98 15.50 33.31
N ASP A 344 -25.55 15.07 34.44
CA ASP A 344 -26.81 15.53 35.06
C ASP A 344 -26.82 17.04 35.48
N LYS A 345 -25.89 17.85 34.93
CA LYS A 345 -25.55 19.21 35.36
C LYS A 345 -25.56 20.27 34.26
N THR A 346 -25.68 19.89 32.99
CA THR A 346 -25.79 20.84 31.87
C THR A 346 -27.27 21.00 31.50
N GLU A 347 -27.86 22.14 31.90
CA GLU A 347 -29.28 22.44 31.62
C GLU A 347 -29.51 23.03 30.21
N GLU A 348 -28.46 23.42 29.49
CA GLU A 348 -28.57 24.03 28.17
C GLU A 348 -27.76 23.25 27.11
N PRO A 349 -28.37 22.96 25.95
CA PRO A 349 -27.69 22.30 24.84
C PRO A 349 -26.62 23.21 24.21
N ILE A 350 -25.59 22.58 23.65
CA ILE A 350 -24.47 23.25 22.99
C ILE A 350 -24.69 23.20 21.48
N ASN A 351 -24.62 24.36 20.85
CA ASN A 351 -24.69 24.47 19.39
C ASN A 351 -23.28 24.43 18.79
N PHE A 352 -23.15 23.76 17.66
CA PHE A 352 -21.96 23.79 16.82
C PHE A 352 -22.36 24.23 15.41
N GLU A 353 -21.60 25.16 14.85
CA GLU A 353 -21.75 25.62 13.47
C GLU A 353 -20.59 25.07 12.64
N LEU A 354 -20.92 24.22 11.66
CA LEU A 354 -19.95 23.60 10.75
C LEU A 354 -20.17 24.10 9.32
N ILE A 355 -19.08 24.32 8.58
CA ILE A 355 -19.13 24.39 7.13
C ILE A 355 -18.50 23.13 6.58
N ILE A 356 -19.29 22.30 5.89
CA ILE A 356 -18.84 21.08 5.25
C ILE A 356 -18.72 21.33 3.74
N GLY A 357 -17.60 20.93 3.15
CA GLY A 357 -17.33 21.14 1.73
C GLY A 357 -16.27 20.21 1.17
N MET A 358 -16.11 20.24 -0.15
CA MET A 358 -15.17 19.36 -0.85
C MET A 358 -13.74 19.89 -0.76
N GLU A 359 -12.83 19.05 -0.29
CA GLU A 359 -11.38 19.26 -0.29
C GLU A 359 -10.69 17.97 -0.74
N ASN A 360 -9.83 18.06 -1.77
CA ASN A 360 -9.15 16.90 -2.39
C ASN A 360 -10.11 15.74 -2.73
N ASP A 361 -11.23 16.06 -3.38
CA ASP A 361 -12.28 15.11 -3.79
C ASP A 361 -12.96 14.33 -2.63
N GLN A 362 -12.85 14.82 -1.37
CA GLN A 362 -13.58 14.32 -0.21
C GLN A 362 -14.36 15.44 0.48
N LEU A 363 -15.50 15.13 1.10
CA LEU A 363 -16.13 16.08 2.01
C LEU A 363 -15.33 16.17 3.31
N LYS A 364 -15.12 17.40 3.78
CA LYS A 364 -14.37 17.74 4.99
C LYS A 364 -15.10 18.83 5.76
N ILE A 365 -14.89 18.87 7.07
CA ILE A 365 -15.30 19.99 7.92
C ILE A 365 -14.28 21.10 7.70
N LEU A 366 -14.68 22.15 6.99
CA LEU A 366 -13.83 23.29 6.62
C LEU A 366 -13.81 24.36 7.70
N THR A 367 -14.91 24.52 8.44
CA THR A 367 -15.00 25.38 9.63
C THR A 367 -15.75 24.65 10.73
N LEU A 368 -15.41 24.95 11.97
CA LEU A 368 -16.06 24.41 13.16
C LEU A 368 -16.02 25.48 14.26
N GLU A 369 -17.20 26.02 14.57
CA GLU A 369 -17.42 27.03 15.60
C GLU A 369 -18.45 26.51 16.61
N GLN A 370 -18.43 27.07 17.81
CA GLN A 370 -19.30 26.73 18.94
C GLN A 370 -20.01 28.00 19.43
#